data_AF-A0A8J7PHN1-F1
#
_entry.id   AF-A0A8J7PHN1-F1
#
_cell.length_a   1.000
_cell.length_b   1.000
_cell.length_c   1.000
_cell.angle_alpha   90.00
_cell.angle_beta   90.00
_cell.angle_gamma   90.00
#
_symmetry.space_group_name_H-M   'P 1'
#
loop_
_entity.id
_entity.type
_entity.pdbx_description
1 polymer ?
#
loop_
_entity_poly.entity_id
_entity_poly.type
_entity_poly.pdbx_seq_one_letter_code
_entity_poly.pdbx_strand_id
1 'polypeptide(L)'
;MSESQNESVISFRVERMRRAPRNWTYWVAFFTFLNGLFLLIGQDFLILAGLVAPFLLTAAWPHFAAAAVFAALAYFSSKFRALLAVGLAIYIADTLLAAYLGLWSGFVMHLVVLVLVSIALVGSRRLAKQLATQPQDSST
;
A
#
# COMPACT_ATOMS: atom_id res chain seq x y z
N MET A 1 15.05 -31.57 -4.69
CA MET A 1 14.67 -30.35 -5.45
C MET A 1 15.89 -29.92 -6.23
N SER A 2 15.77 -29.71 -7.54
CA SER A 2 16.91 -29.24 -8.33
C SER A 2 17.27 -27.80 -7.94
N GLU A 3 18.53 -27.44 -8.03
CA GLU A 3 19.04 -26.10 -7.73
C GLU A 3 18.31 -25.00 -8.54
N SER A 4 17.96 -25.31 -9.79
CA SER A 4 17.14 -24.47 -10.68
C SER A 4 15.71 -24.22 -10.16
N GLN A 5 15.11 -25.17 -9.44
CA GLN A 5 13.81 -24.94 -8.78
C GLN A 5 13.95 -23.97 -7.60
N ASN A 6 15.09 -23.96 -6.91
CA ASN A 6 15.32 -23.08 -5.76
C ASN A 6 15.50 -21.61 -6.21
N GLU A 7 16.26 -21.36 -7.27
CA GLU A 7 16.48 -20.01 -7.81
C GLU A 7 15.20 -19.37 -8.37
N SER A 8 14.39 -20.14 -9.08
CA SER A 8 13.11 -19.66 -9.63
C SER A 8 12.10 -19.27 -8.53
N VAL A 9 12.05 -20.04 -7.44
CA VAL A 9 11.20 -19.74 -6.28
C VAL A 9 11.67 -18.49 -5.54
N ILE A 10 12.99 -18.34 -5.36
CA ILE A 10 13.58 -17.19 -4.70
C ILE A 10 13.34 -15.91 -5.51
N SER A 11 13.63 -15.92 -6.81
CA SER A 11 13.41 -14.76 -7.70
C SER A 11 11.93 -14.36 -7.74
N PHE A 12 11.00 -15.32 -7.80
CA PHE A 12 9.57 -15.05 -7.71
C PHE A 12 9.18 -14.39 -6.38
N ARG A 13 9.69 -14.89 -5.25
CA ARG A 13 9.40 -14.32 -3.92
C ARG A 13 9.91 -12.89 -3.78
N VAL A 14 11.12 -12.61 -4.29
CA VAL A 14 11.71 -11.26 -4.30
C VAL A 14 10.87 -10.30 -5.12
N GLU A 15 10.47 -10.71 -6.32
CA GLU A 15 9.67 -9.88 -7.20
C GLU A 15 8.29 -9.60 -6.58
N ARG A 16 7.66 -10.62 -5.98
CA ARG A 16 6.40 -10.44 -5.25
C ARG A 16 6.54 -9.47 -4.08
N MET A 17 7.61 -9.57 -3.28
CA MET A 17 7.85 -8.66 -2.16
C MET A 17 8.18 -7.23 -2.62
N ARG A 18 8.86 -7.06 -3.75
CA ARG A 18 9.10 -5.73 -4.34
C ARG A 18 7.83 -5.02 -4.80
N ARG A 19 6.81 -5.79 -5.21
CA ARG A 19 5.51 -5.25 -5.61
C ARG A 19 4.59 -4.93 -4.43
N ALA A 20 4.82 -5.51 -3.26
CA ALA A 20 3.97 -5.36 -2.09
C ALA A 20 3.66 -3.89 -1.72
N PRO A 21 4.65 -2.98 -1.56
CA PRO A 21 4.34 -1.59 -1.24
C PRO A 21 3.60 -0.84 -2.35
N ARG A 22 3.81 -1.19 -3.63
CA ARG A 22 3.02 -0.63 -4.73
C ARG A 22 1.58 -1.15 -4.72
N ASN A 23 1.40 -2.44 -4.47
CA ASN A 23 0.08 -3.06 -4.39
C ASN A 23 -0.74 -2.47 -3.25
N TRP A 24 -0.10 -2.17 -2.13
CA TRP A 24 -0.69 -1.43 -1.03
C TRP A 24 -1.31 -0.11 -1.51
N THR A 25 -0.54 0.73 -2.21
CA THR A 25 -1.03 2.03 -2.71
C THR A 25 -2.21 1.87 -3.68
N TYR A 26 -2.21 0.82 -4.50
CA TYR A 26 -3.37 0.48 -5.33
C TYR A 26 -4.60 0.08 -4.52
N TRP A 27 -4.44 -0.67 -3.43
CA TRP A 27 -5.57 -1.04 -2.56
C TRP A 27 -6.21 0.19 -1.90
N VAL A 28 -5.42 1.16 -1.43
CA VAL A 28 -5.96 2.44 -0.93
C VAL A 28 -6.75 3.15 -2.01
N ALA A 29 -6.19 3.26 -3.22
CA ALA A 29 -6.89 3.88 -4.34
C ALA A 29 -8.23 3.19 -4.60
N PHE A 30 -8.25 1.86 -4.63
CA PHE A 30 -9.45 1.06 -4.85
C PHE A 30 -10.50 1.27 -3.75
N PHE A 31 -10.13 1.16 -2.46
CA PHE A 31 -11.08 1.37 -1.37
C PHE A 31 -11.59 2.80 -1.30
N THR A 32 -10.74 3.78 -1.59
CA THR A 32 -11.14 5.19 -1.68
C THR A 32 -12.13 5.40 -2.83
N PHE A 33 -11.88 4.78 -3.99
CA PHE A 33 -12.80 4.81 -5.12
C PHE A 33 -14.16 4.19 -4.79
N LEU A 34 -14.18 3.03 -4.11
CA LEU A 34 -15.42 2.39 -3.67
C LEU A 34 -16.22 3.27 -2.69
N ASN A 35 -15.55 3.98 -1.77
CA ASN A 35 -16.22 4.96 -0.91
C ASN A 35 -16.91 6.05 -1.74
N GLY A 36 -16.26 6.56 -2.80
CA GLY A 36 -16.88 7.49 -3.74
C GLY A 36 -18.10 6.90 -4.46
N LEU A 37 -18.03 5.62 -4.86
CA LEU A 37 -19.18 4.93 -5.45
C LEU A 37 -20.35 4.80 -4.47
N PHE A 38 -20.10 4.40 -3.22
CA PHE A 38 -21.14 4.28 -2.20
C PHE A 38 -21.84 5.63 -1.94
N LEU A 39 -21.08 6.72 -1.91
CA LEU A 39 -21.66 8.07 -1.83
C LEU A 39 -22.56 8.41 -3.04
N LEU A 40 -22.16 8.03 -4.27
CA LEU A 40 -22.98 8.28 -5.46
C LEU A 40 -24.32 7.57 -5.43
N ILE A 41 -24.36 6.35 -4.88
CA ILE A 41 -25.59 5.55 -4.79
C ILE A 41 -26.34 5.75 -3.46
N GLY A 42 -25.94 6.73 -2.66
CA GLY A 42 -26.60 7.08 -1.39
C GLY A 42 -26.52 5.98 -0.32
N GLN A 43 -25.47 5.17 -0.32
CA GLN A 43 -25.25 4.12 0.67
C GLN A 43 -24.42 4.66 1.84
N ASP A 44 -24.82 4.32 3.06
CA ASP A 44 -24.11 4.69 4.30
C ASP A 44 -22.93 3.75 4.62
N PHE A 45 -22.55 2.89 3.68
CA PHE A 45 -21.43 1.97 3.84
C PHE A 45 -20.10 2.68 3.59
N LEU A 46 -19.15 2.50 4.52
CA LEU A 46 -17.82 3.08 4.46
C LEU A 46 -16.74 2.01 4.62
N ILE A 47 -15.80 1.99 3.68
CA ILE A 47 -14.59 1.17 3.76
C ILE A 47 -13.51 1.95 4.50
N LEU A 48 -13.23 1.53 5.73
CA LEU A 48 -12.30 2.17 6.66
C LEU A 48 -10.83 2.11 6.23
N ALA A 49 -10.51 1.30 5.22
CA ALA A 49 -9.16 1.19 4.65
C ALA A 49 -8.92 2.17 3.47
N GLY A 50 -9.97 2.86 3.01
CA GLY A 50 -9.85 4.00 2.11
C GLY A 50 -9.54 5.29 2.87
N LEU A 51 -9.20 6.35 2.15
CA LEU A 51 -8.86 7.65 2.75
C LEU A 51 -10.06 8.29 3.45
N VAL A 52 -9.78 8.94 4.58
CA VAL A 52 -10.73 9.69 5.41
C VAL A 52 -10.89 11.12 4.91
N ALA A 53 -9.80 11.81 4.53
CA ALA A 53 -9.82 13.22 4.13
C ALA A 53 -10.88 13.58 3.07
N PRO A 54 -11.15 12.75 2.03
CA PRO A 54 -12.19 13.04 1.05
C PRO A 54 -13.60 13.21 1.63
N PHE A 55 -13.92 12.57 2.76
CA PHE A 55 -15.22 12.69 3.42
C PHE A 55 -15.49 14.10 3.98
N LEU A 56 -14.43 14.90 4.22
CA LEU A 56 -14.57 16.29 4.69
C LEU A 56 -15.27 17.21 3.68
N LEU A 57 -15.32 16.82 2.41
CA LEU A 57 -15.92 17.60 1.33
C LEU A 57 -17.32 17.14 0.98
N THR A 58 -17.86 16.11 1.66
CA THR A 58 -19.26 15.64 1.54
C THR A 58 -19.76 15.37 0.10
N ALA A 59 -18.84 15.06 -0.82
CA ALA A 59 -19.13 14.80 -2.22
C ALA A 59 -18.39 13.55 -2.67
N ALA A 60 -18.84 12.91 -3.76
CA ALA A 60 -18.18 11.72 -4.29
C ALA A 60 -16.89 12.03 -5.06
N TRP A 61 -16.84 13.15 -5.80
CA TRP A 61 -15.71 13.49 -6.67
C TRP A 61 -14.33 13.58 -5.97
N PRO A 62 -14.20 14.06 -4.70
CA PRO A 62 -12.93 14.08 -3.99
C PRO A 62 -12.37 12.68 -3.75
N HIS A 63 -13.23 11.68 -3.57
CA HIS A 63 -12.80 10.28 -3.46
C HIS A 63 -12.17 9.79 -4.75
N PHE A 64 -12.79 10.09 -5.89
CA PHE A 64 -12.24 9.71 -7.20
C PHE A 64 -10.94 10.43 -7.51
N ALA A 65 -10.84 11.72 -7.18
CA ALA A 65 -9.61 12.49 -7.33
C ALA A 65 -8.48 11.90 -6.48
N ALA A 66 -8.74 11.63 -5.20
CA ALA A 66 -7.75 11.04 -4.30
C ALA A 66 -7.35 9.62 -4.73
N ALA A 67 -8.30 8.80 -5.16
CA ALA A 67 -8.05 7.48 -5.73
C ALA A 67 -7.17 7.55 -6.98
N ALA A 68 -7.44 8.49 -7.89
CA ALA A 68 -6.64 8.71 -9.09
C ALA A 68 -5.20 9.13 -8.74
N VAL A 69 -5.02 10.00 -7.75
CA VAL A 69 -3.68 10.38 -7.26
C VAL A 69 -2.93 9.18 -6.71
N PHE A 70 -3.55 8.36 -5.86
CA PHE A 70 -2.91 7.15 -5.32
C PHE A 70 -2.61 6.12 -6.41
N ALA A 71 -3.52 5.92 -7.36
CA ALA A 71 -3.29 5.04 -8.50
C ALA A 71 -2.11 5.53 -9.36
N ALA A 72 -2.00 6.84 -9.59
CA ALA A 72 -0.88 7.45 -10.31
C ALA A 72 0.44 7.27 -9.55
N LEU A 73 0.47 7.52 -8.23
CA LEU A 73 1.64 7.27 -7.39
C LEU A 73 2.09 5.81 -7.49
N ALA A 74 1.14 4.87 -7.39
CA ALA A 74 1.41 3.44 -7.53
C ALA A 74 1.94 3.10 -8.93
N TYR A 75 1.33 3.61 -10.00
CA TYR A 75 1.75 3.37 -11.38
C TYR A 75 3.17 3.86 -11.66
N PHE A 76 3.44 5.13 -11.37
CA PHE A 76 4.74 5.75 -11.62
C PHE A 76 5.83 5.31 -10.64
N SER A 77 5.48 4.69 -9.50
CA SER A 77 6.47 4.14 -8.55
C SER A 77 7.36 3.04 -9.13
N SER A 78 6.93 2.41 -10.21
CA SER A 78 7.73 1.44 -10.97
C SER A 78 9.04 2.04 -11.47
N LYS A 79 9.00 3.31 -11.88
CA LYS A 79 10.15 4.10 -12.34
C LYS A 79 10.75 4.94 -11.21
N PHE A 80 9.91 5.52 -10.35
CA PHE A 80 10.32 6.44 -9.30
C PHE A 80 9.89 5.94 -7.92
N ARG A 81 10.71 5.08 -7.30
CA ARG A 81 10.38 4.47 -5.99
C ARG A 81 10.09 5.48 -4.88
N ALA A 82 10.64 6.69 -4.96
CA ALA A 82 10.38 7.77 -4.02
C ALA A 82 8.88 8.16 -3.93
N LEU A 83 8.10 7.92 -4.99
CA LEU A 83 6.65 8.18 -4.98
C LEU A 83 5.89 7.31 -3.98
N LEU A 84 6.41 6.13 -3.60
CA LEU A 84 5.83 5.32 -2.53
C LEU A 84 6.00 5.98 -1.16
N ALA A 85 7.10 6.71 -0.95
CA ALA A 85 7.29 7.48 0.27
C ALA A 85 6.31 8.65 0.36
N VAL A 86 6.01 9.29 -0.78
CA VAL A 86 4.97 10.33 -0.87
C VAL A 86 3.60 9.75 -0.52
N GLY A 87 3.22 8.62 -1.14
CA GLY A 87 1.96 7.95 -0.84
C GLY A 87 1.85 7.51 0.63
N LEU A 88 2.95 7.02 1.21
CA LEU A 88 3.03 6.68 2.63
C LEU A 88 2.87 7.92 3.52
N ALA A 89 3.53 9.03 3.20
CA ALA A 89 3.41 10.28 3.96
C ALA A 89 1.96 10.81 3.95
N ILE A 90 1.30 10.78 2.79
CA ILE A 90 -0.11 11.17 2.67
C ILE A 90 -0.99 10.25 3.54
N TYR A 91 -0.76 8.94 3.50
CA TYR A 91 -1.56 8.00 4.29
C TYR A 91 -1.33 8.14 5.80
N ILE A 92 -0.10 8.46 6.23
CA ILE A 92 0.19 8.80 7.63
C ILE A 92 -0.55 10.08 8.04
N ALA A 93 -0.52 11.12 7.20
CA ALA A 93 -1.26 12.35 7.46
C ALA A 93 -2.77 12.08 7.58
N ASP A 94 -3.34 11.24 6.71
CA ASP A 94 -4.74 10.83 6.75
C ASP A 94 -5.08 10.03 8.02
N THR A 95 -4.15 9.18 8.48
CA THR A 95 -4.28 8.46 9.76
C THR A 95 -4.31 9.41 10.95
N LEU A 96 -3.42 10.41 10.96
CA LEU A 96 -3.38 11.44 12.00
C LEU A 96 -4.64 12.31 11.97
N LEU A 97 -5.15 12.61 10.78
CA LEU A 97 -6.43 13.30 10.59
C LEU A 97 -7.59 12.49 11.18
N ALA A 98 -7.64 11.18 10.93
CA ALA A 98 -8.65 10.31 11.52
C ALA A 98 -8.62 10.33 13.06
N ALA A 99 -7.43 10.34 13.66
CA ALA A 99 -7.26 10.49 15.11
C ALA A 99 -7.74 11.86 15.60
N TYR A 100 -7.37 12.95 14.90
CA TYR A 100 -7.78 14.31 15.24
C TYR A 100 -9.30 14.50 15.21
N LEU A 101 -9.99 13.87 14.26
CA LEU A 101 -11.44 13.92 14.11
C LEU A 101 -12.19 12.95 15.05
N GLY A 102 -11.49 12.17 15.88
CA GLY A 102 -12.10 11.18 16.78
C GLY A 102 -12.68 9.95 16.07
N LEU A 103 -12.29 9.68 14.82
CA LEU A 103 -12.76 8.54 14.02
C LEU A 103 -11.96 7.28 14.37
N TRP A 104 -12.18 6.73 15.56
CA TRP A 104 -11.38 5.64 16.13
C TRP A 104 -11.35 4.36 15.28
N SER A 105 -12.47 3.98 14.67
CA SER A 105 -12.52 2.80 13.79
C SER A 105 -11.66 2.98 12.53
N GLY A 106 -11.71 4.17 11.92
CA GLY A 106 -10.86 4.55 10.79
C GLY A 106 -9.39 4.58 11.19
N PHE A 107 -9.07 5.23 12.30
CA PHE A 107 -7.72 5.29 12.85
C PHE A 107 -7.11 3.91 13.10
N VAL A 108 -7.83 3.01 13.79
CA VAL A 108 -7.35 1.66 14.07
C VAL A 108 -7.11 0.87 12.78
N MET A 109 -8.02 0.97 11.81
CA MET A 109 -7.83 0.33 10.50
C MET A 109 -6.58 0.85 9.79
N HIS A 110 -6.37 2.17 9.81
CA HIS A 110 -5.19 2.79 9.21
C HIS A 110 -3.89 2.36 9.89
N LEU A 111 -3.87 2.24 11.21
CA LEU A 111 -2.74 1.71 11.95
C LEU A 111 -2.42 0.25 11.57
N VAL A 112 -3.43 -0.62 11.50
CA VAL A 112 -3.25 -2.03 11.09
C VAL A 112 -2.60 -2.07 9.71
N VAL A 113 -3.11 -1.28 8.79
CA VAL A 113 -2.59 -1.16 7.43
C VAL A 113 -1.14 -0.66 7.43
N LEU A 114 -0.82 0.39 8.18
CA LEU A 114 0.55 0.91 8.30
C LEU A 114 1.52 -0.14 8.88
N VAL A 115 1.09 -0.93 9.85
CA VAL A 115 1.86 -2.05 10.41
C VAL A 115 2.15 -3.09 9.32
N LEU A 116 1.13 -3.50 8.55
CA LEU A 116 1.29 -4.47 7.47
C LEU A 116 2.23 -3.96 6.36
N VAL A 117 2.10 -2.68 5.98
CA VAL A 117 2.99 -2.03 5.02
C VAL A 117 4.43 -1.99 5.55
N SER A 118 4.61 -1.67 6.83
CA SER A 118 5.92 -1.65 7.48
C SER A 118 6.57 -3.03 7.50
N ILE A 119 5.81 -4.08 7.83
CA ILE A 119 6.26 -5.47 7.79
C ILE A 119 6.68 -5.85 6.36
N ALA A 120 5.88 -5.51 5.35
CA ALA A 120 6.19 -5.80 3.95
C ALA A 120 7.48 -5.09 3.49
N LEU A 121 7.63 -3.81 3.86
CA LEU A 121 8.83 -3.02 3.54
C LEU A 121 10.08 -3.57 4.22
N VAL A 122 10.02 -3.86 5.52
CA VAL A 122 11.16 -4.43 6.28
C VAL A 122 11.50 -5.82 5.78
N GLY A 123 10.50 -6.68 5.54
CA GLY A 123 10.66 -8.02 4.99
C GLY A 123 11.35 -8.00 3.63
N SER A 124 10.92 -7.11 2.73
CA SER A 124 11.55 -6.96 1.40
C SER A 124 13.03 -6.56 1.48
N ARG A 125 13.39 -5.67 2.42
CA ARG A 125 14.78 -5.24 2.63
C ARG A 125 15.64 -6.34 3.21
N ARG A 126 15.13 -7.08 4.21
CA ARG A 126 15.86 -8.20 4.84
C ARG A 126 16.13 -9.32 3.83
N LEU A 127 15.12 -9.69 3.04
CA LEU A 127 15.27 -10.72 2.00
C LEU A 127 16.28 -10.28 0.93
N ALA A 128 16.20 -9.03 0.46
CA ALA A 128 17.16 -8.51 -0.52
C ALA A 128 18.61 -8.54 0.00
N LYS A 129 18.81 -8.24 1.29
CA LYS A 129 20.14 -8.35 1.93
C LYS A 129 20.61 -9.79 1.98
N GLN A 130 19.77 -10.72 2.44
CA GLN A 130 20.12 -12.14 2.56
C GLN A 130 20.56 -12.74 1.22
N LEU A 131 19.90 -12.36 0.13
CA LEU A 131 20.25 -12.82 -1.22
C LEU A 131 21.51 -12.18 -1.79
N ALA A 132 21.84 -10.97 -1.35
CA ALA A 132 23.11 -10.35 -1.72
C ALA A 132 24.31 -10.93 -0.96
N THR A 133 24.08 -11.55 0.21
CA THR A 133 25.12 -12.17 1.05
C THR A 133 25.21 -13.69 0.94
N GLN A 134 24.31 -14.37 0.21
CA GLN A 134 24.54 -15.79 -0.11
C GLN A 134 25.69 -15.86 -1.13
N PRO A 135 26.85 -16.43 -0.76
CA PRO A 135 27.90 -16.70 -1.73
C PRO A 135 27.39 -17.75 -2.72
N GLN A 136 27.96 -17.81 -3.92
CA GLN A 136 27.82 -18.95 -4.85
C GLN A 136 28.51 -20.20 -4.27
N ASP A 137 28.25 -20.56 -3.02
CA ASP A 137 28.78 -21.74 -2.36
C ASP A 137 27.93 -22.96 -2.73
N SER A 138 27.95 -23.32 -4.01
CA SER A 138 27.47 -24.61 -4.50
C SER A 138 28.15 -25.08 -5.79
N SER A 139 29.32 -24.52 -6.12
CA SER A 139 30.19 -25.03 -7.18
C SER A 139 31.46 -25.68 -6.61
N THR A 140 31.31 -26.77 -5.86
CA THR A 140 32.32 -27.84 -5.72
C THR A 140 31.62 -29.16 -5.48
#